data_AF-E7RDD0-F1
#
_entry.id   AF-E7RDD0-F1
#
_cell.length_a   1.000
_cell.length_b   1.000
_cell.length_c   1.000
_cell.angle_alpha   90.00
_cell.angle_beta   90.00
_cell.angle_gamma   90.00
#
_symmetry.space_group_name_H-M   'P 1'
#
loop_
_entity.id
_entity.type
_entity.pdbx_description
1 polymer ?
#
loop_
_entity_poly.entity_id
_entity_poly.type
_entity_poly.pdbx_seq_one_letter_code
_entity_poly.pdbx_strand_id
1 'polypeptide(L)'
;MNKWFAFLLLSSVLLLSACNGNNDLVGQTFNVAYMPVLEEDIDSPDRYSSITILEFSNETTFTSTVYGEGAYELTDDNLILYYENENESLEITIGVAESDKDFSEYYALINNVDYQITDPDKISYFQNLAFKLDKDRPIEFIKN
;
A
#
# COMPACT_ATOMS: atom_id res chain seq x y z
N MET A 1 61.24 30.78 20.57
CA MET A 1 61.09 29.35 20.95
C MET A 1 59.61 29.02 20.91
N ASN A 2 59.18 28.33 19.85
CA ASN A 2 58.80 26.90 19.88
C ASN A 2 57.59 26.64 20.79
N LYS A 3 56.53 25.93 20.44
CA LYS A 3 56.07 25.19 19.25
C LYS A 3 54.71 24.59 19.70
N TRP A 4 53.75 24.45 18.78
CA TRP A 4 52.67 23.45 18.74
C TRP A 4 51.73 23.31 19.97
N PHE A 5 50.41 23.25 19.82
CA PHE A 5 49.69 22.28 18.99
C PHE A 5 48.47 22.88 18.29
N ALA A 6 48.29 22.39 17.06
CA ALA A 6 47.12 22.57 16.23
C ALA A 6 45.99 21.60 16.63
N PHE A 7 44.86 21.77 15.94
CA PHE A 7 43.71 20.86 15.81
C PHE A 7 42.64 20.91 16.90
N LEU A 8 41.53 21.59 16.56
CA LEU A 8 40.17 21.05 16.74
C LEU A 8 39.27 21.69 15.68
N LEU A 9 39.53 21.29 14.43
CA LEU A 9 38.61 21.40 13.30
C LEU A 9 37.85 20.08 13.27
N LEU A 10 36.56 20.13 13.59
CA LEU A 10 35.46 19.19 13.29
C LEU A 10 34.44 19.29 14.43
N SER A 11 33.65 20.37 14.46
CA SER A 11 32.26 20.17 14.87
C SER A 11 31.52 19.81 13.60
N SER A 12 31.35 18.50 13.49
CA SER A 12 30.59 17.78 12.49
C SER A 12 29.39 18.61 12.04
N VAL A 13 29.39 18.94 10.76
CA VAL A 13 28.15 19.15 10.05
C VAL A 13 27.39 17.83 10.21
N LEU A 14 26.47 17.79 11.17
CA LEU A 14 25.40 16.80 11.17
C LEU A 14 24.49 17.19 10.00
N LEU A 15 24.99 16.92 8.79
CA LEU A 15 24.15 16.64 7.65
C LEU A 15 23.35 15.41 8.04
N LEU A 16 22.17 15.62 8.61
CA LEU A 16 21.09 14.64 8.57
C LEU A 16 20.72 14.46 7.09
N SER A 17 21.58 13.76 6.35
CA SER A 17 21.26 13.16 5.07
C SER A 17 20.91 11.71 5.35
N ALA A 18 19.66 11.47 5.76
CA ALA A 18 18.94 10.19 5.78
C ALA A 18 17.55 10.50 6.35
N CYS A 19 16.41 10.32 5.68
CA CYS A 19 16.08 9.38 4.62
C CYS A 19 15.72 10.12 3.32
N ASN A 20 16.28 9.69 2.18
CA ASN A 20 15.49 9.77 0.96
C ASN A 20 14.26 8.89 1.23
N GLY A 21 13.09 9.50 1.35
CA GLY A 21 11.81 8.81 1.45
C GLY A 21 11.52 8.14 0.10
N ASN A 22 12.29 7.10 -0.20
CA ASN A 22 12.03 6.27 -1.36
C ASN A 22 10.76 5.51 -1.04
N ASN A 23 9.72 5.71 -1.85
CA ASN A 23 8.48 4.97 -1.72
C ASN A 23 8.78 3.51 -2.10
N ASP A 24 8.86 2.63 -1.10
CA ASP A 24 9.27 1.23 -1.27
C ASP A 24 8.26 0.39 -2.07
N LEU A 25 7.10 0.96 -2.40
CA LEU A 25 6.13 0.33 -3.30
C LEU A 25 6.55 0.45 -4.77
N VAL A 26 7.35 1.43 -5.17
CA VAL A 26 7.67 1.67 -6.58
C VAL A 26 8.40 0.47 -7.20
N GLY A 27 7.84 -0.04 -8.29
CA GLY A 27 8.33 -1.22 -9.00
C GLY A 27 7.92 -2.55 -8.37
N GLN A 28 7.10 -2.53 -7.31
CA GLN A 28 6.58 -3.73 -6.67
C GLN A 28 5.22 -4.14 -7.25
N THR A 29 4.98 -5.44 -7.24
CA THR A 29 3.69 -6.05 -7.57
C THR A 29 3.24 -6.93 -6.42
N PHE A 30 2.02 -6.72 -5.95
CA PHE A 30 1.45 -7.46 -4.84
C PHE A 30 0.14 -8.12 -5.25
N ASN A 31 -0.02 -9.38 -4.85
CA ASN A 31 -1.34 -10.01 -4.77
C ASN A 31 -1.96 -9.61 -3.43
N VAL A 32 -2.97 -8.74 -3.48
CA VAL A 32 -3.72 -8.33 -2.30
C VAL A 32 -4.80 -9.38 -2.06
N ALA A 33 -4.77 -10.04 -0.91
CA ALA A 33 -5.59 -11.21 -0.66
C ALA A 33 -6.21 -11.22 0.75
N TYR A 34 -7.37 -11.87 0.86
CA TYR A 34 -7.99 -12.12 2.17
C TYR A 34 -7.23 -13.19 2.93
N MET A 35 -7.13 -12.99 4.25
CA MET A 35 -6.70 -14.05 5.16
C MET A 35 -7.68 -15.24 5.11
N PRO A 36 -7.18 -16.48 5.19
CA PRO A 36 -8.02 -17.66 5.29
C PRO A 36 -8.76 -17.67 6.64
N VAL A 37 -9.91 -18.35 6.65
CA VAL A 37 -10.79 -18.41 7.84
C VAL A 37 -10.32 -19.45 8.85
N LEU A 38 -9.69 -20.54 8.37
CA LEU A 38 -9.22 -21.63 9.21
C LEU A 38 -7.80 -21.32 9.69
N GLU A 39 -7.55 -21.49 10.99
CA GLU A 39 -6.24 -21.23 11.60
C GLU A 39 -5.14 -22.10 10.99
N GLU A 40 -5.45 -23.36 10.65
CA GLU A 40 -4.50 -24.29 10.01
C GLU A 40 -4.07 -23.85 8.59
N ASP A 41 -4.82 -22.96 7.96
CA ASP A 41 -4.53 -22.45 6.61
C ASP A 41 -3.73 -21.12 6.64
N ILE A 42 -3.57 -20.46 7.81
CA ILE A 42 -2.98 -19.11 7.91
C ILE A 42 -1.54 -19.05 7.39
N ASP A 43 -0.77 -20.11 7.55
CA ASP A 43 0.62 -20.19 7.10
C ASP A 43 0.78 -20.77 5.68
N SER A 44 -0.34 -20.99 4.97
CA SER A 44 -0.36 -21.59 3.64
C SER A 44 -0.71 -20.52 2.58
N PRO A 45 0.27 -19.98 1.82
CA PRO A 45 0.04 -18.87 0.89
C PRO A 45 -0.99 -19.19 -0.22
N ASP A 46 -1.14 -20.46 -0.59
CA ASP A 46 -2.11 -20.94 -1.58
C ASP A 46 -3.57 -20.93 -1.10
N ARG A 47 -3.79 -20.73 0.19
CA ARG A 47 -5.13 -20.63 0.80
C ARG A 47 -5.69 -19.20 0.81
N TYR A 48 -4.87 -18.21 0.48
CA TYR A 48 -5.27 -16.81 0.45
C TYR A 48 -6.07 -16.52 -0.82
N SER A 49 -7.28 -15.97 -0.64
CA SER A 49 -8.15 -15.65 -1.77
C SER A 49 -7.82 -14.26 -2.30
N SER A 50 -7.32 -14.21 -3.55
CA SER A 50 -6.96 -12.96 -4.21
C SER A 50 -8.17 -12.03 -4.37
N ILE A 51 -7.96 -10.76 -3.98
CA ILE A 51 -8.89 -9.66 -4.20
C ILE A 51 -8.55 -8.99 -5.52
N THR A 52 -7.29 -8.60 -5.67
CA THR A 52 -6.74 -7.92 -6.84
C THR A 52 -5.22 -8.03 -6.84
N ILE A 53 -4.61 -7.79 -8.00
CA ILE A 53 -3.16 -7.62 -8.11
C ILE A 53 -2.91 -6.14 -8.35
N LEU A 54 -2.05 -5.54 -7.52
CA LEU A 54 -1.63 -4.15 -7.64
C LEU A 54 -0.18 -4.09 -8.11
N GLU A 55 0.08 -3.33 -9.17
CA GLU A 55 1.41 -3.02 -9.67
C GLU A 55 1.67 -1.53 -9.55
N PHE A 56 2.66 -1.14 -8.74
CA PHE A 56 3.00 0.24 -8.45
C PHE A 56 4.09 0.72 -9.41
N SER A 57 3.69 1.46 -10.45
CA SER A 57 4.58 1.81 -11.57
C SER A 57 5.48 3.01 -11.28
N ASN A 58 5.03 3.95 -10.45
CA ASN A 58 5.77 5.12 -10.01
C ASN A 58 5.28 5.58 -8.64
N GLU A 59 5.72 6.75 -8.16
CA GLU A 59 5.43 7.27 -6.83
C GLU A 59 3.95 7.63 -6.57
N THR A 60 3.12 7.70 -7.62
CA THR A 60 1.74 8.22 -7.53
C THR A 60 0.69 7.35 -8.20
N THR A 61 1.09 6.42 -9.08
CA THR A 61 0.14 5.58 -9.83
C THR A 61 0.39 4.11 -9.62
N PHE A 62 -0.70 3.35 -9.61
CA PHE A 62 -0.68 1.90 -9.65
C PHE A 62 -1.64 1.40 -10.73
N THR A 63 -1.53 0.13 -11.10
CA THR A 63 -2.53 -0.55 -11.92
C THR A 63 -3.07 -1.77 -11.21
N SER A 64 -4.36 -2.02 -11.41
CA SER A 64 -5.08 -3.20 -10.96
C SER A 64 -5.45 -4.06 -12.14
N THR A 65 -5.28 -5.38 -12.04
CA THR A 65 -5.65 -6.34 -13.09
C THR A 65 -7.13 -6.31 -13.47
N VAL A 66 -8.00 -5.85 -12.57
CA VAL A 66 -9.46 -5.84 -12.77
C VAL A 66 -9.99 -4.43 -13.03
N TYR A 67 -9.42 -3.42 -12.38
CA TYR A 67 -9.98 -2.07 -12.33
C TYR A 67 -9.19 -1.03 -13.13
N GLY A 68 -8.03 -1.41 -13.69
CA GLY A 68 -7.20 -0.52 -14.49
C GLY A 68 -6.31 0.37 -13.64
N GLU A 69 -5.97 1.56 -14.16
CA GLU A 69 -5.08 2.51 -13.50
C GLU A 69 -5.79 3.24 -12.35
N GLY A 70 -5.05 3.49 -11.27
CA GLY A 70 -5.46 4.32 -10.15
C GLY A 70 -4.29 5.13 -9.61
N ALA A 71 -4.61 6.08 -8.73
CA ALA A 71 -3.63 6.89 -8.01
C ALA A 71 -3.48 6.39 -6.58
N TYR A 72 -2.31 6.55 -5.97
CA TYR A 72 -2.12 6.21 -4.57
C TYR A 72 -1.29 7.25 -3.82
N GLU A 73 -1.50 7.27 -2.52
CA GLU A 73 -0.68 8.00 -1.56
C GLU A 73 -0.24 7.04 -0.46
N LEU A 74 1.06 7.07 -0.15
CA LEU A 74 1.63 6.34 0.98
C LEU A 74 2.00 7.34 2.07
N THR A 75 1.46 7.14 3.25
CA THR A 75 1.78 7.85 4.50
C THR A 75 2.41 6.86 5.49
N ASP A 76 2.92 7.36 6.62
CA ASP A 76 3.57 6.52 7.63
C ASP A 76 2.70 5.33 8.09
N ASP A 77 1.38 5.53 8.17
CA ASP A 77 0.44 4.54 8.71
C ASP A 77 -0.56 3.99 7.68
N ASN A 78 -0.71 4.65 6.52
CA ASN A 78 -1.77 4.31 5.57
C ASN A 78 -1.30 4.32 4.12
N LEU A 79 -1.83 3.36 3.36
CA LEU A 79 -1.90 3.37 1.91
C LEU A 79 -3.32 3.78 1.49
N ILE A 80 -3.44 4.84 0.71
CA ILE A 80 -4.70 5.31 0.14
C ILE A 80 -4.70 4.95 -1.34
N LEU A 81 -5.69 4.19 -1.80
CA LEU A 81 -5.88 3.86 -3.21
C LEU A 81 -7.09 4.61 -3.74
N TYR A 82 -6.92 5.29 -4.87
CA TYR A 82 -7.94 6.07 -5.53
C TYR A 82 -8.17 5.59 -6.96
N TYR A 83 -9.41 5.20 -7.26
CA TYR A 83 -9.88 4.94 -8.61
C TYR A 83 -10.92 6.01 -8.99
N GLU A 84 -10.85 6.50 -10.22
CA GLU A 84 -11.81 7.48 -10.73
C GLU A 84 -12.06 7.26 -12.23
N ASN A 85 -13.32 7.45 -12.63
CA ASN A 85 -13.71 7.61 -14.02
C ASN A 85 -14.79 8.71 -14.12
N GLU A 86 -15.31 8.97 -15.32
CA GLU A 86 -16.29 10.04 -15.57
C GLU A 86 -17.57 9.96 -14.72
N ASN A 87 -17.93 8.78 -14.20
CA ASN A 87 -19.23 8.52 -13.56
C ASN A 87 -19.13 8.08 -12.09
N GLU A 88 -17.96 7.65 -11.62
CA GLU A 88 -17.80 7.13 -10.27
C GLU A 88 -16.36 7.24 -9.76
N SER A 89 -16.23 7.24 -8.44
CA SER A 89 -14.97 7.19 -7.72
C SER A 89 -15.00 6.13 -6.61
N LEU A 90 -13.83 5.60 -6.31
CA LEU A 90 -13.61 4.68 -5.19
C LEU A 90 -12.30 5.04 -4.49
N GLU A 91 -12.41 5.41 -3.23
CA GLU A 91 -11.28 5.60 -2.33
C GLU A 91 -11.23 4.46 -1.31
N ILE A 92 -10.07 3.86 -1.15
CA ILE A 92 -9.82 2.80 -0.17
C ILE A 92 -8.67 3.25 0.72
N THR A 93 -8.95 3.44 2.01
CA THR A 93 -7.91 3.71 3.02
C THR A 93 -7.53 2.41 3.68
N ILE A 94 -6.24 2.06 3.63
CA ILE A 94 -5.69 0.81 4.16
C ILE A 94 -4.65 1.16 5.20
N GLY A 95 -4.83 0.72 6.44
CA GLY A 95 -3.77 0.75 7.45
C GLY A 95 -2.77 -0.36 7.16
N VAL A 96 -1.49 -0.03 7.06
CA VAL A 96 -0.43 -0.97 6.66
C VAL A 96 0.57 -1.16 7.80
N ALA A 97 1.02 -2.40 7.98
CA ALA A 97 2.10 -2.77 8.88
C ALA A 97 2.95 -3.88 8.25
N GLU A 98 4.18 -4.05 8.71
CA GLU A 98 5.00 -5.21 8.32
C GLU A 98 4.26 -6.51 8.69
N SER A 99 4.26 -7.50 7.79
CA SER A 99 3.65 -8.79 8.08
C SER A 99 4.56 -9.66 8.94
N ASP A 100 3.98 -10.39 9.89
CA ASP A 100 4.69 -11.43 10.64
C ASP A 100 4.91 -12.73 9.81
N LYS A 101 4.46 -12.76 8.55
CA LYS A 101 4.52 -13.95 7.68
C LYS A 101 5.62 -13.83 6.64
N ASP A 102 6.46 -14.86 6.51
CA ASP A 102 7.59 -14.87 5.57
C ASP A 102 7.20 -14.71 4.08
N PHE A 103 5.95 -15.00 3.71
CA PHE A 103 5.46 -14.91 2.33
C PHE A 103 4.67 -13.63 2.03
N SER A 104 4.42 -12.78 3.03
CA SER A 104 3.67 -11.53 2.87
C SER A 104 4.55 -10.36 3.26
N GLU A 105 4.52 -9.28 2.50
CA GLU A 105 5.29 -8.08 2.86
C GLU A 105 4.56 -7.26 3.91
N TYR A 106 3.26 -7.06 3.71
CA TYR A 106 2.44 -6.20 4.57
C TYR A 106 1.20 -6.92 5.02
N TYR A 107 0.96 -6.85 6.33
CA TYR A 107 -0.35 -7.06 6.92
C TYR A 107 -1.13 -5.74 6.85
N ALA A 108 -2.41 -5.80 6.48
CA ALA A 108 -3.21 -4.61 6.29
C ALA A 108 -4.63 -4.76 6.81
N LEU A 109 -5.19 -3.63 7.24
CA LEU A 109 -6.59 -3.49 7.64
C LEU A 109 -7.27 -2.45 6.74
N ILE A 110 -8.43 -2.80 6.21
CA ILE A 110 -9.24 -1.85 5.44
C ILE A 110 -9.91 -0.88 6.43
N ASN A 111 -9.42 0.35 6.50
CA ASN A 111 -9.90 1.37 7.45
C ASN A 111 -11.18 2.05 6.96
N ASN A 112 -11.24 2.34 5.66
CA ASN A 112 -12.38 3.00 5.02
C ASN A 112 -12.50 2.60 3.55
N VAL A 113 -13.74 2.60 3.06
CA VAL A 113 -14.09 2.43 1.65
C VAL A 113 -15.15 3.47 1.34
N ASP A 114 -14.80 4.49 0.55
CA ASP A 114 -15.74 5.52 0.07
C ASP A 114 -16.01 5.31 -1.42
N TYR A 115 -17.24 4.94 -1.74
CA TYR A 115 -17.70 4.70 -3.10
C TYR A 115 -18.78 5.72 -3.45
N GLN A 116 -18.56 6.46 -4.55
CA GLN A 116 -19.50 7.46 -5.03
C GLN A 116 -19.79 7.23 -6.52
N ILE A 117 -21.07 7.35 -6.89
CA ILE A 117 -21.53 7.31 -8.28
C ILE A 117 -22.41 8.52 -8.54
N THR A 118 -22.13 9.23 -9.64
CA THR A 118 -22.83 10.46 -9.99
C THR A 118 -24.10 10.21 -10.80
N ASP A 119 -24.12 9.14 -11.61
CA ASP A 119 -25.27 8.69 -12.39
C ASP A 119 -25.58 7.21 -12.12
N PRO A 120 -26.55 6.89 -11.24
CA PRO A 120 -26.87 5.52 -10.85
C PRO A 120 -27.48 4.68 -11.98
N ASP A 121 -27.87 5.28 -13.11
CA ASP A 121 -28.37 4.55 -14.28
C ASP A 121 -27.22 4.00 -15.14
N LYS A 122 -25.96 4.38 -14.86
CA LYS A 122 -24.76 3.84 -15.53
C LYS A 122 -24.28 2.55 -14.89
N ILE A 123 -23.58 1.74 -15.69
CA ILE A 123 -22.91 0.54 -15.19
C ILE A 123 -21.75 0.98 -14.30
N SER A 124 -21.75 0.52 -13.06
CA SER A 124 -20.62 0.68 -12.16
C SER A 124 -19.53 -0.37 -12.41
N TYR A 125 -18.30 0.08 -12.54
CA TYR A 125 -17.08 -0.72 -12.58
C TYR A 125 -16.57 -1.02 -11.16
N PHE A 126 -16.67 -0.07 -10.23
CA PHE A 126 -16.05 -0.16 -8.91
C PHE A 126 -16.96 -0.72 -7.79
N GLN A 127 -18.29 -0.71 -7.99
CA GLN A 127 -19.26 -1.14 -6.97
C GLN A 127 -19.00 -2.56 -6.46
N ASN A 128 -18.64 -3.48 -7.35
CA ASN A 128 -18.34 -4.87 -6.94
C ASN A 128 -17.10 -4.97 -6.05
N LEU A 129 -16.11 -4.09 -6.23
CA LEU A 129 -14.96 -4.04 -5.33
C LEU A 129 -15.40 -3.47 -3.98
N ALA A 130 -16.06 -2.32 -4.01
CA ALA A 130 -16.52 -1.62 -2.81
C ALA A 130 -17.37 -2.53 -1.91
N PHE A 131 -18.26 -3.34 -2.47
CA PHE A 131 -19.09 -4.29 -1.71
C PHE A 131 -18.37 -5.53 -1.20
N LYS A 132 -17.19 -5.86 -1.72
CA LYS A 132 -16.37 -6.97 -1.22
C LYS A 132 -15.49 -6.54 -0.06
N LEU A 133 -15.10 -5.27 -0.03
CA LEU A 133 -14.20 -4.70 0.97
C LEU A 133 -15.00 -4.25 2.19
N ASP A 134 -14.90 -5.02 3.26
CA ASP A 134 -15.49 -4.66 4.54
C ASP A 134 -14.47 -3.87 5.38
N LYS A 135 -14.97 -2.88 6.13
CA LYS A 135 -14.16 -2.19 7.12
C LYS A 135 -13.64 -3.16 8.20
N ASP A 136 -12.43 -2.90 8.67
CA ASP A 136 -11.68 -3.69 9.67
C ASP A 136 -11.36 -5.12 9.21
N ARG A 137 -11.52 -5.41 7.91
CA ARG A 137 -11.22 -6.71 7.35
C ARG A 137 -9.70 -6.85 7.11
N PRO A 138 -9.07 -7.91 7.61
CA PRO A 138 -7.65 -8.14 7.40
C PRO A 138 -7.35 -8.69 6.02
N ILE A 139 -6.28 -8.16 5.43
CA ILE A 139 -5.74 -8.53 4.13
C ILE A 139 -4.21 -8.62 4.22
N GLU A 140 -3.62 -9.32 3.27
CA GLU A 140 -2.16 -9.45 3.13
C GLU A 140 -1.72 -8.99 1.73
N PHE A 141 -0.55 -8.36 1.66
CA PHE A 141 0.14 -7.99 0.43
C PHE A 141 1.22 -9.03 0.14
N ILE A 142 0.83 -10.07 -0.59
CA ILE A 142 1.71 -11.19 -0.93
C ILE A 142 2.56 -10.81 -2.14
N LYS A 143 3.89 -10.90 -2.02
CA LYS A 143 4.81 -10.62 -3.14
C LYS A 143 4.58 -11.61 -4.28
N ASN A 144 4.52 -11.09 -5.51
CA ASN A 144 4.34 -11.88 -6.73
C ASN A 144 5.66 -12.01 -7.51
#